data_AF-A0A3N6ETR8-F1
#
_entry.id   AF-A0A3N6ETR8-F1
#
_cell.length_a   1.000
_cell.length_b   1.000
_cell.length_c   1.000
_cell.angle_alpha   90.00
_cell.angle_beta   90.00
_cell.angle_gamma   90.00
#
_symmetry.space_group_name_H-M   'P 1'
#
loop_
_entity.id
_entity.type
_entity.pdbx_description
1 polymer ?
#
loop_
_entity_poly.entity_id
_entity_poly.type
_entity_poly.pdbx_seq_one_letter_code
_entity_poly.pdbx_strand_id
1 'polypeptide(L)' 'MNQNGPAGLVPFALDLTADEVRRRAAVLAALGPDWDPVAVLRGEDAAYALLYSDLDEEQTRTYDMLVAAGVLPGR' A
#
# COMPACT_ATOMS: atom_id res chain seq x y z
N MET A 1 -31.15 13.88 44.11
CA MET A 1 -30.05 14.87 44.15
C MET A 1 -28.75 14.07 44.09
N ASN A 2 -28.43 13.48 42.94
CA ASN A 2 -27.34 12.49 42.85
C ASN A 2 -26.69 12.59 41.46
N GLN A 3 -25.81 13.58 41.27
CA GLN A 3 -25.10 13.87 40.02
C GLN A 3 -23.71 13.21 39.99
N ASN A 4 -23.62 11.88 40.14
CA ASN A 4 -22.34 11.17 40.07
C ASN A 4 -21.96 10.89 38.60
N GLY A 5 -21.55 11.94 37.87
CA GLY A 5 -20.84 11.79 36.60
C GLY A 5 -19.33 11.64 36.84
N PRO A 6 -18.57 10.95 35.97
CA PRO A 6 -17.16 10.65 36.22
C PRO A 6 -16.36 11.96 36.27
N ALA A 7 -15.99 12.38 37.48
CA ALA A 7 -15.09 13.49 37.69
C ALA A 7 -13.68 13.09 37.21
N GLY A 8 -13.15 13.79 36.21
CA GLY A 8 -11.71 13.79 35.90
C GLY A 8 -11.28 13.36 34.50
N LEU A 9 -12.17 13.16 33.52
CA LEU A 9 -11.75 12.90 32.14
C LEU A 9 -11.43 14.21 31.41
N VAL A 10 -10.22 14.31 30.87
CA VAL A 10 -9.81 15.43 30.00
C VAL A 10 -10.09 15.02 28.55
N PRO A 11 -10.72 15.89 27.74
CA PRO A 11 -10.91 15.62 26.32
C PRO A 11 -9.57 15.37 25.62
N PHE A 12 -9.42 14.18 25.04
CA PHE A 12 -8.29 13.83 24.19
C PHE A 12 -8.79 13.81 22.74
N ALA A 13 -8.35 14.78 21.96
CA ALA A 13 -8.67 14.90 20.55
C ALA A 13 -7.37 14.84 19.74
N LEU A 14 -7.37 14.00 18.70
CA LEU A 14 -6.29 13.93 17.71
C LEU A 14 -6.79 14.51 16.39
N ASP A 15 -5.99 15.39 15.81
CA ASP A 15 -6.19 15.79 14.42
C ASP A 15 -5.44 14.81 13.51
N LEU A 16 -6.15 13.76 13.11
CA LEU A 16 -5.62 12.73 12.22
C LEU A 16 -5.20 13.29 10.85
N THR A 17 -5.77 14.43 10.42
CA THR A 17 -5.38 15.06 9.15
C THR A 17 -3.98 15.66 9.26
N ALA A 18 -3.72 16.41 10.33
CA ALA A 18 -2.41 16.97 10.60
C ALA A 18 -1.37 15.87 10.88
N ASP A 19 -1.75 14.83 11.61
CA ASP A 19 -0.88 13.67 11.88
C ASP A 19 -0.53 12.91 10.61
N GLU A 20 -1.47 12.73 9.69
CA GLU A 20 -1.22 12.05 8.42
C GLU A 20 -0.26 12.85 7.52
N VAL A 21 -0.39 14.18 7.49
CA VAL A 21 0.56 15.03 6.76
C VAL A 21 1.97 14.89 7.34
N ARG A 22 2.10 14.89 8.68
CA ARG A 22 3.41 14.66 9.34
C ARG A 22 3.99 13.29 9.00
N ARG A 23 3.17 12.24 9.05
CA ARG A 23 3.60 10.87 8.71
C ARG A 23 4.10 10.79 7.27
N ARG A 24 3.36 11.35 6.31
CA ARG A 24 3.76 11.37 4.89
C ARG A 24 5.06 12.13 4.67
N ALA A 25 5.21 13.29 5.30
CA ALA A 25 6.44 14.08 5.22
C ALA A 25 7.64 13.30 5.76
N ALA A 26 7.50 12.61 6.90
CA ALA A 26 8.55 11.77 7.45
C ALA A 26 8.92 10.59 6.54
N VAL A 27 7.93 9.97 5.87
CA VAL A 27 8.18 8.91 4.88
C VAL A 27 8.98 9.45 3.69
N LEU A 28 8.57 10.58 3.11
CA LEU A 28 9.30 11.19 1.99
C LEU A 28 10.72 11.59 2.38
N ALA A 29 10.92 12.13 3.59
CA ALA A 29 12.24 12.45 4.11
C ALA A 29 13.13 11.21 4.27
N ALA A 30 12.56 10.08 4.70
CA ALA A 30 13.28 8.82 4.86
C ALA A 30 13.67 8.18 3.51
N LEU A 31 12.87 8.37 2.46
CA LEU A 31 13.17 7.91 1.10
C LEU A 31 14.34 8.70 0.48
N GLY A 32 14.51 9.96 0.89
CA GLY A 32 15.64 10.79 0.49
C GLY A 32 15.46 11.50 -0.86
N PRO A 33 16.38 12.41 -1.19
CA PRO A 33 16.27 13.27 -2.39
C PRO A 33 16.47 12.51 -3.71
N ASP A 34 17.12 11.36 -3.68
CA ASP A 34 17.40 10.54 -4.87
C ASP A 34 16.27 9.56 -5.21
N TRP A 35 15.20 9.54 -4.41
CA TRP A 35 14.07 8.67 -4.65
C TRP A 35 13.27 9.11 -5.89
N ASP A 36 13.33 8.30 -6.95
CA ASP A 36 12.49 8.45 -8.14
C ASP A 36 11.29 7.47 -8.05
N PRO A 37 10.09 7.94 -7.68
CA PRO A 37 8.91 7.08 -7.57
C PRO A 37 8.52 6.44 -8.91
N VAL A 38 8.83 7.09 -10.04
CA VAL A 38 8.50 6.56 -11.36
C VAL A 38 9.46 5.43 -11.72
N ALA A 39 10.75 5.57 -11.38
CA ALA A 39 11.71 4.48 -11.56
C ALA A 39 11.35 3.25 -10.71
N VAL A 40 10.90 3.45 -9.46
CA VAL A 40 10.43 2.37 -8.60
C VAL A 40 9.23 1.65 -9.23
N LEU A 41 8.20 2.39 -9.68
CA LEU A 41 7.02 1.78 -10.32
C LEU A 41 7.39 0.97 -11.57
N ARG A 42 8.28 1.51 -12.43
CA ARG A 42 8.77 0.75 -13.60
C ARG A 42 9.53 -0.51 -13.20
N GLY A 43 10.28 -0.45 -12.10
CA GLY A 43 10.98 -1.61 -11.56
C GLY A 43 10.03 -2.70 -11.09
N GLU A 44 8.96 -2.32 -10.39
CA GLU A 44 7.89 -3.23 -9.97
C GLU A 44 7.20 -3.89 -11.18
N ASP A 45 6.83 -3.11 -12.20
CA ASP A 45 6.22 -3.66 -13.43
C ASP A 45 7.15 -4.65 -14.15
N ALA A 46 8.45 -4.33 -14.23
CA ALA A 46 9.46 -5.21 -14.81
C ALA A 46 9.64 -6.50 -14.00
N ALA A 47 9.67 -6.40 -12.67
CA ALA A 47 9.74 -7.56 -11.79
C ALA A 47 8.49 -8.44 -11.93
N TYR A 48 7.31 -7.82 -12.02
CA TYR A 48 6.05 -8.53 -12.24
C TYR A 48 6.05 -9.30 -13.57
N ALA A 49 6.56 -8.67 -14.64
CA ALA A 49 6.72 -9.31 -15.94
C ALA A 49 7.68 -10.52 -15.92
N LEU A 50 8.66 -10.54 -15.02
CA LEU A 50 9.59 -11.67 -14.82
C LEU A 50 8.96 -12.81 -14.00
N LEU A 51 8.04 -12.55 -13.07
CA LEU A 51 7.38 -13.61 -12.29
C LEU A 51 6.63 -14.62 -13.17
N TYR A 52 6.14 -14.15 -14.31
CA TYR A 52 5.42 -14.96 -15.29
C TYR A 52 6.18 -15.06 -16.63
N SER A 53 7.50 -14.81 -16.61
CA SER A 53 8.34 -15.16 -17.74
C SER A 53 8.66 -16.65 -17.73
N ASP A 54 8.86 -17.23 -18.91
CA ASP A 54 9.32 -18.61 -19.08
C ASP A 54 8.41 -19.68 -18.43
N LEU A 55 7.10 -19.40 -18.37
CA LEU A 55 6.11 -20.39 -17.98
C LEU A 55 6.10 -21.55 -18.98
N ASP A 56 6.04 -22.76 -18.47
CA ASP A 56 5.75 -23.93 -19.30
C ASP A 56 4.28 -23.94 -19.76
N GLU A 57 3.90 -24.93 -20.57
CA GLU A 57 2.54 -25.02 -21.15
C GLU A 57 1.44 -25.18 -20.09
N GLU A 58 1.72 -25.89 -18.99
CA GLU A 58 0.74 -26.12 -17.91
C GLU A 58 0.60 -24.87 -17.03
N GLN A 59 1.73 -24.23 -16.73
CA GLN A 59 1.79 -22.99 -15.99
C GLN A 59 1.12 -21.84 -16.76
N THR A 60 1.34 -21.76 -18.08
CA THR A 60 0.68 -20.77 -18.95
C THR A 60 -0.83 -20.94 -18.93
N ARG A 61 -1.32 -22.19 -19.05
CA ARG A 61 -2.76 -22.47 -18.97
C ARG A 61 -3.37 -22.07 -17.63
N THR A 62 -2.64 -22.30 -16.55
CA THR A 62 -3.08 -21.90 -15.20
C THR A 62 -3.10 -20.37 -15.06
N TYR A 63 -2.06 -19.69 -15.56
CA TYR A 63 -1.99 -18.23 -15.59
C TYR A 63 -3.18 -17.63 -16.35
N ASP A 64 -3.45 -18.11 -17.57
CA ASP A 64 -4.56 -17.62 -18.39
C ASP A 64 -5.92 -17.82 -17.70
N MET A 65 -6.12 -18.96 -17.05
CA MET A 65 -7.33 -19.22 -16.25
C MET A 65 -7.49 -18.21 -15.11
N LEU A 66 -6.41 -17.89 -14.40
CA LEU A 66 -6.42 -16.96 -13.28
C LEU A 66 -6.62 -15.51 -13.74
N VAL A 67 -6.07 -15.14 -14.90
CA VAL A 67 -6.34 -13.84 -15.54
C VAL A 67 -7.81 -13.73 -15.94
N ALA A 68 -8.36 -14.75 -16.59
CA ALA A 68 -9.78 -14.78 -16.96
C ALA A 68 -10.72 -14.70 -15.75
N ALA A 69 -10.32 -15.27 -14.61
CA ALA A 69 -11.04 -15.19 -13.35
C ALA A 69 -10.86 -13.85 -12.60
N GLY A 70 -9.98 -12.96 -13.07
CA GLY A 70 -9.65 -11.69 -12.42
C GLY A 70 -8.81 -11.83 -11.14
N VAL A 71 -8.21 -13.01 -10.92
CA VAL A 71 -7.33 -13.29 -9.77
C VAL A 71 -5.95 -12.67 -10.01
N LEU A 72 -5.45 -12.79 -11.24
CA LEU A 72 -4.19 -12.17 -11.65
C LEU A 72 -4.45 -11.04 -12.65
N PRO A 73 -3.68 -9.95 -12.61
CA PRO A 73 -3.66 -8.95 -13.68
C PRO A 73 -3.14 -9.59 -14.98
N GLY A 74 -3.79 -9.20 -16.09
CA GLY A 74 -3.29 -9.50 -17.42
C GLY A 74 -2.02 -8.71 -17.74
N ARG A 75 -1.20 -9.28 -18.62
CA ARG A 75 0.00 -8.63 -19.15
C ARG A 75 -0.34 -7.56 -20.19
#